data_AF-A0A971UVS4-F1
#
_entry.id   AF-A0A971UVS4-F1
#
_cell.length_a   1.000
_cell.length_b   1.000
_cell.length_c   1.000
_cell.angle_alpha   90.00
_cell.angle_beta   90.00
_cell.angle_gamma   90.00
#
_symmetry.space_group_name_H-M   'P 1'
#
loop_
_entity.id
_entity.type
_entity.pdbx_description
1 polymer ?
#
loop_
_entity_poly.entity_id
_entity_poly.type
_entity_poly.pdbx_seq_one_letter_code
_entity_poly.pdbx_strand_id
1 'polypeptide(L)' 'YIRKGLNYKKIVNEYKKYDVFLNVNSDDTSPTAFSRRVFELLAAGIPVISSYNPGIINYFKDVVMISKSEKDTENT' A
#
# COMPACT_ATOMS: atom_id res chain seq x y z
N TYR A 1 2.98 -20.48 3.66
CA TYR A 1 4.10 -20.51 4.65
C TYR A 1 4.29 -19.10 5.20
N ILE A 2 4.56 -18.93 6.49
CA ILE A 2 4.82 -17.61 7.10
C ILE A 2 6.33 -17.37 7.11
N ARG A 3 6.79 -16.24 6.56
CA ARG A 3 8.21 -15.85 6.57
C ARG A 3 8.54 -15.07 7.84
N LYS A 4 9.75 -15.22 8.37
CA LYS A 4 10.24 -14.43 9.51
C LYS A 4 10.39 -12.95 9.13
N GLY A 5 10.32 -12.08 10.12
CA GLY A 5 10.56 -10.65 9.95
C GLY A 5 11.94 -10.37 9.33
N LEU A 6 12.00 -9.30 8.53
CA LEU A 6 13.21 -8.86 7.83
C LEU A 6 13.79 -7.63 8.54
N ASN A 7 15.12 -7.52 8.55
CA ASN A 7 15.79 -6.30 9.02
C ASN A 7 15.36 -5.11 8.15
N TYR A 8 15.03 -3.98 8.79
CA TYR A 8 14.56 -2.78 8.10
C TYR A 8 15.48 -2.32 6.95
N LYS A 9 16.80 -2.43 7.11
CA LYS A 9 17.78 -2.07 6.05
C LYS A 9 17.66 -2.91 4.77
N LYS A 10 17.00 -4.07 4.83
CA LYS A 10 16.80 -4.97 3.69
C LYS A 10 15.41 -4.87 3.07
N ILE A 11 14.47 -4.14 3.70
CA ILE A 11 13.07 -4.04 3.28
C ILE A 11 12.93 -3.55 1.84
N VAL A 12 13.64 -2.48 1.46
CA VAL A 12 13.53 -1.89 0.12
C VAL A 12 13.96 -2.88 -0.97
N ASN A 13 15.03 -3.64 -0.73
CA ASN A 13 15.47 -4.67 -1.67
C ASN A 13 14.46 -5.82 -1.79
N GLU A 14 13.70 -6.08 -0.73
CA GLU A 14 12.65 -7.10 -0.76
C GLU A 14 11.41 -6.60 -1.49
N TYR A 15 11.02 -5.33 -1.31
CA TYR A 15 9.89 -4.73 -2.03
C TYR A 15 10.07 -4.80 -3.54
N LYS A 16 11.29 -4.59 -4.04
CA LYS A 16 11.60 -4.65 -5.48
C LYS A 16 11.46 -6.04 -6.12
N LYS A 17 11.19 -7.09 -5.34
CA LYS A 17 10.97 -8.44 -5.87
C LYS A 17 9.52 -8.72 -6.25
N TYR A 18 8.61 -7.79 -6.00
CA TYR A 18 7.19 -7.94 -6.25
C TYR A 18 6.70 -6.81 -7.14
N ASP A 19 5.79 -7.14 -8.06
CA ASP A 19 5.27 -6.18 -9.04
C ASP A 19 4.21 -5.24 -8.45
N VAL A 20 3.53 -5.67 -7.37
CA VAL A 20 2.45 -4.92 -6.72
C VAL A 20 2.37 -5.26 -5.24
N PHE A 21 1.93 -4.28 -4.43
CA PHE A 21 1.64 -4.48 -3.01
C PHE A 21 0.23 -4.06 -2.64
N LEU A 22 -0.38 -4.88 -1.78
CA LEU A 22 -1.65 -4.56 -1.12
C LEU A 22 -1.36 -3.87 0.23
N ASN A 23 -1.89 -2.67 0.40
CA ASN A 23 -1.92 -1.94 1.65
C ASN A 23 -3.32 -2.07 2.28
N VAL A 24 -3.36 -2.54 3.52
CA VAL A 24 -4.59 -2.69 4.31
C VAL A 24 -4.36 -2.09 5.67
N ASN A 25 -5.27 -1.21 6.09
CA ASN A 25 -5.27 -0.55 7.38
C ASN A 25 -6.61 -0.78 8.08
N SER A 26 -6.58 -0.78 9.42
CA SER A 26 -7.79 -0.92 10.24
C SER A 26 -8.50 0.41 10.53
N ASP A 27 -7.80 1.54 10.39
CA ASP A 27 -8.39 2.87 10.51
C ASP A 27 -8.82 3.36 9.13
N ASP A 28 -10.11 3.60 8.97
CA ASP A 28 -10.76 4.07 7.75
C ASP A 28 -11.41 5.45 7.91
N THR A 29 -11.18 6.12 9.04
CA THR A 29 -11.81 7.43 9.35
C THR A 29 -10.81 8.57 9.39
N SER A 30 -9.54 8.31 9.74
CA SER A 30 -8.56 9.37 9.89
C SER A 30 -8.20 10.02 8.55
N PRO A 31 -8.22 11.37 8.46
CA PRO A 31 -7.81 12.11 7.27
C PRO A 31 -6.31 12.15 7.05
N THR A 32 -5.51 11.60 7.97
CA THR A 32 -4.04 11.68 7.94
C THR A 32 -3.34 10.36 8.26
N ALA A 33 -4.02 9.39 8.88
CA ALA A 33 -3.37 8.14 9.28
C ALA A 33 -3.39 7.13 8.14
N PHE A 34 -2.20 6.70 7.73
CA PHE A 34 -1.99 5.55 6.87
C PHE A 34 -0.62 4.93 7.15
N SER A 35 -0.35 3.76 6.57
CA SER A 35 0.88 3.04 6.90
C SER A 35 2.10 3.72 6.26
N ARG A 36 3.21 3.79 6.98
CA ARG A 36 4.49 4.27 6.43
C ARG A 36 4.94 3.51 5.17
N ARG A 37 4.45 2.27 4.97
CA ARG A 37 4.79 1.41 3.83
C ARG A 37 4.38 2.05 2.51
N VAL A 38 3.32 2.85 2.49
CA VAL A 38 2.89 3.53 1.25
C VAL A 38 4.01 4.42 0.73
N PHE A 39 4.64 5.22 1.58
CA PHE A 39 5.80 6.02 1.18
C PHE A 39 6.99 5.17 0.72
N GLU A 40 7.31 4.11 1.46
CA GLU A 40 8.46 3.25 1.15
C GLU A 40 8.30 2.52 -0.19
N LEU A 41 7.09 2.05 -0.48
CA LEU A 41 6.75 1.34 -1.71
C LEU A 41 6.77 2.29 -2.91
N LEU A 42 6.13 3.45 -2.79
CA LEU A 42 6.11 4.46 -3.86
C LEU A 42 7.53 4.98 -4.16
N ALA A 43 8.35 5.24 -3.13
CA ALA A 43 9.74 5.65 -3.31
C ALA A 43 10.61 4.53 -3.91
N ALA A 44 10.25 3.27 -3.70
CA ALA A 44 10.90 2.12 -4.34
C ALA A 44 10.42 1.90 -5.79
N GLY A 45 9.47 2.70 -6.29
CA GLY A 45 8.90 2.58 -7.63
C GLY A 45 7.90 1.45 -7.78
N ILE A 46 7.30 1.00 -6.66
CA ILE A 46 6.41 -0.16 -6.65
C ILE A 46 4.95 0.30 -6.58
N PRO A 47 4.08 -0.12 -7.52
CA PRO A 47 2.64 0.13 -7.46
C PRO A 47 1.99 -0.37 -6.17
N VAL A 48 1.06 0.43 -5.64
CA VAL A 48 0.32 0.13 -4.41
C VAL A 48 -1.17 0.14 -4.69
N ILE A 49 -1.83 -0.94 -4.28
CA ILE A 49 -3.29 -1.01 -4.16
C ILE A 49 -3.62 -0.90 -2.68
N SER A 50 -4.54 -0.02 -2.31
CA SER A 50 -4.94 0.20 -0.92
C SER A 50 -6.42 -0.02 -0.72
N SER A 51 -6.79 -0.49 0.47
CA SER A 51 -8.16 -0.30 0.97
C SER A 51 -8.48 1.20 1.09
N TYR A 52 -9.77 1.53 1.03
CA TYR A 52 -10.22 2.90 1.23
C TYR A 52 -9.79 3.44 2.60
N ASN A 53 -9.21 4.64 2.59
CA ASN A 53 -8.86 5.41 3.79
C ASN A 53 -8.77 6.90 3.39
N PRO A 54 -9.34 7.84 4.17
CA PRO A 54 -9.33 9.27 3.86
C PRO A 54 -7.91 9.87 3.73
N GLY A 55 -6.95 9.43 4.54
CA GLY A 55 -5.55 9.77 4.39
C GLY A 55 -4.95 9.32 3.06
N ILE A 56 -5.27 8.13 2.55
CA ILE A 56 -4.79 7.73 1.22
C ILE A 56 -5.35 8.66 0.12
N ILE A 57 -6.63 9.01 0.21
CA ILE A 57 -7.26 9.97 -0.71
C ILE A 57 -6.59 11.34 -0.61
N ASN A 58 -6.38 11.86 0.60
CA ASN A 58 -5.87 13.21 0.78
C ASN A 58 -4.44 13.40 0.27
N TYR A 59 -3.59 12.36 0.37
CA TYR A 59 -2.17 12.48 0.09
C TYR A 59 -1.71 11.79 -1.21
N PHE A 60 -2.43 10.78 -1.69
CA PHE A 60 -1.99 9.95 -2.83
C PHE A 60 -3.10 9.66 -3.83
N LYS A 61 -4.14 10.49 -3.86
CA LYS A 61 -5.12 10.45 -4.96
C LYS A 61 -4.38 10.46 -6.29
N ASP A 62 -4.85 9.63 -7.22
CA ASP A 62 -4.30 9.44 -8.58
C ASP A 62 -2.93 8.72 -8.65
N VAL A 63 -2.30 8.43 -7.51
CA VAL A 63 -1.02 7.68 -7.44
C VAL A 63 -1.22 6.27 -6.88
N VAL A 64 -2.07 6.14 -5.85
CA VAL A 64 -2.40 4.86 -5.22
C VAL A 64 -3.77 4.41 -5.71
N MET A 65 -3.85 3.16 -6.18
CA MET A 65 -5.11 2.55 -6.59
C MET A 65 -5.93 2.17 -5.36
N ILE A 66 -7.22 2.51 -5.36
CA ILE A 66 -8.10 2.21 -4.23
C ILE A 66 -9.13 1.19 -4.67
N SER A 67 -9.18 0.06 -3.96
CA SER A 67 -10.15 -1.00 -4.20
C SER A 67 -10.88 -1.32 -2.89
N LYS A 68 -12.21 -1.45 -2.96
CA LYS A 68 -13.05 -1.80 -1.80
C LYS A 68 -13.59 -3.22 -1.88
N SER A 69 -13.51 -3.85 -3.05
CA SER A 69 -14.04 -5.17 -3.30
C SER A 69 -13.29 -5.87 -4.43
N GLU A 70 -13.43 -7.19 -4.49
CA GLU A 70 -12.95 -7.99 -5.63
C GLU A 70 -13.45 -7.43 -6.95
N LYS A 71 -14.74 -7.06 -7.02
CA LYS A 71 -15.38 -6.48 -8.19
C LYS A 71 -14.77 -5.15 -8.64
N ASP A 72 -14.32 -4.30 -7.71
CA ASP A 72 -13.64 -3.05 -8.08
C ASP A 72 -12.30 -3.36 -8.76
N THR A 73 -11.64 -4.43 -8.33
CA THR A 73 -10.30 -4.84 -8.80
C THR A 73 -10.35 -5.43 -10.20
N GLU A 74 -11.40 -6.17 -10.55
CA GLU A 74 -11.58 -6.75 -11.91
C GLU A 74 -11.70 -5.70 -13.02
N ASN A 75 -12.08 -4.47 -12.66
CA ASN A 75 -12.35 -3.38 -13.60
C ASN A 75 -11.27 -2.28 -13.61
N THR A 76 -10.12 -2.54 -12.97
CA THR A 76 -9.01 -1.57 -12.91
C THR A 76 -7.87 -1.94 -13.83
#